data_AF-A0A061SQH3-F1
#
_entry.id   AF-A0A061SQH3-F1
#
_cell.length_a   1.000
_cell.length_b   1.000
_cell.length_c   1.000
_cell.angle_alpha   90.00
_cell.angle_beta   90.00
_cell.angle_gamma   90.00
#
_symmetry.space_group_name_H-M   'P 1'
#
loop_
_entity.id
_entity.type
_entity.pdbx_description
1 polymer ?
#
loop_
_entity_poly.entity_id
_entity_poly.type
_entity_poly.pdbx_seq_one_letter_code
_entity_poly.pdbx_strand_id
1 'polypeptide(L)'
;MRPKKCLQLHICDPDHPRLCTQPSITEHAPLSGDNDQEKYMTRPTSPTARHLFDAIDCSPKTQKEIAKDAGFASPNILSMMKSGETKVPISRIPSLSQALSVAPGEFINIALREYHPDLHEVLSAHYGAGLSLSEKILLEVHDEAQLVAPFVLEAGLCDLLLELFVFSGRLQAEIG
;
A
#
# COMPACT_ATOMS: atom_id res chain seq x y z
N MET A 1 -20.50 -12.27 -11.69
CA MET A 1 -20.68 -11.38 -10.52
C MET A 1 -20.23 -12.15 -9.28
N ARG A 2 -18.96 -12.01 -8.86
CA ARG A 2 -18.41 -12.66 -7.66
C ARG A 2 -18.22 -11.59 -6.57
N PRO A 3 -18.60 -11.83 -5.31
CA PRO A 3 -18.66 -10.79 -4.28
C PRO A 3 -17.27 -10.44 -3.71
N LYS A 4 -17.10 -9.16 -3.40
CA LYS A 4 -15.92 -8.54 -2.78
C LYS A 4 -15.74 -9.05 -1.36
N LYS A 5 -14.56 -9.55 -0.98
CA LYS A 5 -14.15 -9.63 0.42
C LYS A 5 -13.21 -8.46 0.71
N CYS A 6 -13.79 -7.40 1.27
CA CYS A 6 -13.02 -6.32 1.87
C CYS A 6 -12.28 -6.84 3.10
N LEU A 7 -11.09 -6.27 3.28
CA LEU A 7 -10.15 -6.43 4.36
C LEU A 7 -10.84 -6.22 5.73
N GLN A 8 -11.03 -7.28 6.51
CA GLN A 8 -11.35 -7.14 7.94
C GLN A 8 -10.01 -7.04 8.68
N LEU A 9 -9.62 -5.84 9.09
CA LEU A 9 -8.50 -5.62 10.01
C LEU A 9 -8.83 -6.32 11.33
N HIS A 10 -8.08 -7.38 11.65
CA HIS A 10 -8.11 -7.95 12.99
C HIS A 10 -7.24 -7.05 13.87
N ILE A 11 -7.89 -6.26 14.73
CA ILE A 11 -7.22 -5.53 15.79
C ILE A 11 -6.73 -6.58 16.79
N CYS A 12 -5.42 -6.62 17.04
CA CYS A 12 -4.82 -7.40 18.11
C CYS A 12 -4.79 -6.55 19.39
N ASP A 13 -5.40 -7.09 20.44
CA ASP A 13 -5.45 -6.52 21.79
C ASP A 13 -4.06 -6.55 22.45
N PRO A 14 -3.52 -5.43 22.97
CA PRO A 14 -2.15 -5.33 23.46
C PRO A 14 -1.88 -5.97 24.84
N ASP A 15 -2.89 -6.49 25.55
CA ASP A 15 -2.75 -6.82 26.98
C ASP A 15 -2.64 -8.32 27.35
N HIS A 16 -2.35 -9.25 26.43
CA HIS A 16 -2.19 -10.68 26.78
C HIS A 16 -0.99 -11.39 26.11
N PRO A 17 0.11 -11.66 26.84
CA PRO A 17 1.23 -12.43 26.34
C PRO A 17 1.11 -13.92 26.71
N ARG A 18 1.34 -14.78 25.70
CA ARG A 18 1.63 -16.23 25.74
C ARG A 18 0.43 -17.17 25.93
N LEU A 19 0.28 -18.11 24.99
CA LEU A 19 0.62 -19.52 25.21
C LEU A 19 0.74 -20.22 23.85
N CYS A 20 1.96 -20.65 23.51
CA CYS A 20 2.21 -21.60 22.44
C CYS A 20 1.79 -22.99 22.92
N THR A 21 0.82 -23.60 22.27
CA THR A 21 0.57 -25.04 22.34
C THR A 21 0.15 -25.52 20.96
N GLN A 22 1.06 -26.21 20.28
CA GLN A 22 0.73 -27.00 19.08
C GLN A 22 -0.02 -28.26 19.49
N PRO A 23 -1.03 -28.72 18.73
CA PRO A 23 -1.49 -30.10 18.83
C PRO A 23 -1.05 -30.93 17.61
N SER A 24 -0.27 -31.96 17.93
CA SER A 24 -0.40 -33.38 17.55
C SER A 24 -0.80 -33.77 16.11
N ILE A 25 0.12 -34.48 15.47
CA ILE A 25 -0.01 -35.17 14.17
C ILE A 25 -0.84 -36.46 14.37
N THR A 26 -1.90 -36.64 13.59
CA THR A 26 -2.52 -37.96 13.37
C THR A 26 -2.70 -38.17 11.87
N GLU A 27 -2.00 -39.17 11.33
CA GLU A 27 -2.07 -39.61 9.94
C GLU A 27 -3.36 -40.39 9.67
N HIS A 28 -4.10 -40.04 8.61
CA HIS A 28 -5.06 -40.92 7.95
C HIS A 28 -4.94 -40.80 6.42
N ALA A 29 -4.91 -41.96 5.75
CA ALA A 29 -4.60 -42.21 4.34
C ALA A 29 -5.80 -41.93 3.38
N PRO A 30 -5.61 -41.94 2.04
CA PRO A 30 -6.23 -41.00 1.10
C PRO A 30 -7.54 -41.47 0.44
N LEU A 31 -8.36 -40.51 0.00
CA LEU A 31 -9.42 -40.72 -0.99
C LEU A 31 -9.08 -39.97 -2.29
N SER A 32 -9.11 -40.73 -3.37
CA SER A 32 -8.74 -40.35 -4.74
C SER A 32 -9.79 -39.50 -5.43
N GLY A 33 -9.32 -38.59 -6.29
CA GLY A 33 -9.98 -38.25 -7.55
C GLY A 33 -10.97 -37.10 -7.54
N ASP A 34 -10.45 -35.86 -7.56
CA ASP A 34 -10.81 -34.81 -8.53
C ASP A 34 -9.71 -33.73 -8.43
N ASN A 35 -9.18 -33.31 -9.58
CA ASN A 35 -7.98 -32.46 -9.71
C ASN A 35 -8.24 -31.00 -9.29
N ASP A 36 -8.44 -30.77 -7.99
CA ASP A 36 -8.51 -29.43 -7.36
C ASP A 36 -7.27 -29.13 -6.49
N GLN A 37 -6.13 -29.73 -6.81
CA GLN A 37 -4.88 -29.56 -6.04
C GLN A 37 -4.15 -28.23 -6.29
N GLU A 38 -4.66 -27.34 -7.15
CA GLU A 38 -4.03 -26.06 -7.49
C GLU A 38 -4.54 -24.88 -6.65
N LYS A 39 -4.69 -25.05 -5.32
CA LYS A 39 -5.21 -23.97 -4.46
C LYS A 39 -4.60 -23.84 -3.06
N TYR A 40 -3.49 -24.51 -2.79
CA TYR A 40 -2.65 -24.17 -1.64
C TYR A 40 -1.35 -23.54 -2.12
N MET A 41 -1.46 -22.30 -2.60
CA MET A 41 -0.30 -21.43 -2.73
C MET A 41 0.15 -21.09 -1.30
N THR A 42 1.23 -21.74 -0.86
CA THR A 42 1.96 -21.36 0.36
C THR A 42 2.15 -19.85 0.34
N ARG A 43 1.55 -19.14 1.30
CA ARG A 43 1.75 -17.69 1.37
C ARG A 43 3.24 -17.42 1.56
N PRO A 44 3.86 -16.54 0.75
CA PRO A 44 5.27 -16.22 0.92
C PRO A 44 5.51 -15.64 2.32
N THR A 45 6.63 -16.03 2.92
CA THR A 45 7.04 -15.55 4.25
C THR A 45 7.55 -14.10 4.21
N SER A 46 8.15 -13.69 3.08
CA SER A 46 8.62 -12.33 2.87
C SER A 46 7.44 -11.35 2.85
N PRO A 47 7.42 -10.30 3.69
CA PRO A 47 6.34 -9.31 3.68
C PRO A 47 6.23 -8.57 2.33
N THR A 48 7.34 -8.32 1.64
CA THR A 48 7.33 -7.71 0.30
C THR A 48 6.74 -8.65 -0.74
N ALA A 49 7.14 -9.91 -0.74
CA ALA A 49 6.58 -10.92 -1.64
C ALA A 49 5.09 -11.14 -1.37
N ARG A 50 4.67 -11.10 -0.10
CA ARG A 50 3.26 -11.19 0.31
C ARG A 50 2.45 -10.00 -0.16
N HIS A 51 2.97 -8.80 -0.05
CA HIS A 51 2.31 -7.61 -0.57
C HIS A 51 2.12 -7.71 -2.09
N LEU A 52 3.15 -8.16 -2.83
CA LEU A 52 3.04 -8.41 -4.26
C LEU A 52 2.04 -9.53 -4.59
N PHE A 53 2.05 -10.62 -3.82
CA PHE A 53 1.10 -11.73 -3.96
C PHE A 53 -0.33 -11.22 -3.87
N ASP A 54 -0.65 -10.48 -2.81
CA ASP A 54 -2.00 -9.97 -2.55
C ASP A 54 -2.40 -8.95 -3.64
N ALA A 55 -1.47 -8.08 -4.08
CA ALA A 55 -1.72 -7.13 -5.17
C ALA A 55 -2.00 -7.81 -6.52
N ILE A 56 -1.29 -8.89 -6.86
CA ILE A 56 -1.53 -9.67 -8.08
C ILE A 56 -2.89 -10.40 -7.98
N ASP A 57 -3.22 -10.97 -6.83
CA ASP A 57 -4.48 -11.72 -6.63
C ASP A 57 -5.73 -10.81 -6.71
N CYS A 58 -5.59 -9.55 -6.29
CA CYS A 58 -6.63 -8.53 -6.42
C CYS A 58 -6.69 -7.88 -7.81
N SER A 59 -5.66 -8.05 -8.65
CA SER A 59 -5.62 -7.45 -9.99
C SER A 59 -6.48 -8.25 -10.97
N PRO A 60 -7.26 -7.60 -11.85
CA PRO A 60 -7.95 -8.27 -12.94
C PRO A 60 -6.99 -8.68 -14.09
N LYS A 61 -5.73 -8.22 -14.06
CA LYS A 61 -4.73 -8.47 -15.11
C LYS A 61 -4.07 -9.84 -14.94
N THR A 62 -3.71 -10.45 -16.06
CA THR A 62 -2.85 -11.63 -16.07
C THR A 62 -1.42 -11.26 -15.69
N GLN A 63 -0.66 -12.24 -15.17
CA GLN A 63 0.78 -12.03 -14.90
C GLN A 63 1.57 -11.64 -16.16
N LYS A 64 1.15 -12.09 -17.35
CA LYS A 64 1.77 -11.69 -18.62
C LYS A 64 1.58 -10.21 -18.93
N GLU A 65 0.38 -9.68 -18.70
CA GLU A 65 0.09 -8.25 -18.87
C GLU A 65 0.85 -7.42 -17.83
N ILE A 66 0.82 -7.84 -16.56
CA ILE A 66 1.54 -7.14 -15.48
C ILE A 66 3.05 -7.09 -15.78
N ALA A 67 3.64 -8.21 -16.24
CA ALA A 67 5.06 -8.27 -16.57
C ALA A 67 5.42 -7.33 -17.71
N LYS A 68 4.59 -7.30 -18.76
CA LYS A 68 4.76 -6.38 -19.89
C LYS A 68 4.67 -4.92 -19.44
N ASP A 69 3.63 -4.57 -18.68
CA ASP A 69 3.39 -3.20 -18.20
C ASP A 69 4.49 -2.73 -17.25
N ALA A 70 5.01 -3.62 -16.41
CA ALA A 70 6.10 -3.31 -15.46
C ALA A 70 7.51 -3.40 -16.09
N GLY A 71 7.62 -3.75 -17.38
CA GLY A 71 8.89 -3.78 -18.12
C GLY A 71 9.78 -4.98 -17.83
N PHE A 72 9.19 -6.12 -17.45
CA PHE A 72 9.90 -7.39 -17.28
C PHE A 72 9.96 -8.18 -18.59
N ALA A 73 11.11 -8.80 -18.86
CA ALA A 73 11.32 -9.59 -20.08
C ALA A 73 10.51 -10.89 -20.11
N SER A 74 10.24 -11.50 -18.94
CA SER A 74 9.49 -12.75 -18.84
C SER A 74 8.44 -12.66 -17.72
N PRO A 75 7.25 -13.25 -17.91
CA PRO A 75 6.22 -13.30 -16.87
C PRO A 75 6.57 -14.21 -15.70
N ASN A 76 7.45 -15.21 -15.91
CA ASN A 76 7.87 -16.15 -14.87
C ASN A 76 8.57 -15.44 -13.69
N ILE A 77 9.19 -14.27 -13.91
CA ILE A 77 9.78 -13.49 -12.83
C ILE A 77 8.74 -13.09 -11.77
N LEU A 78 7.49 -12.84 -12.17
CA LEU A 78 6.42 -12.49 -11.24
C LEU A 78 6.06 -13.68 -10.36
N SER A 79 6.01 -14.90 -10.90
CA SER A 79 5.80 -16.12 -10.13
C SER A 79 6.89 -16.31 -9.08
N MET A 80 8.17 -16.15 -9.46
CA MET A 80 9.30 -16.28 -8.53
C MET A 80 9.32 -15.18 -7.46
N MET A 81 8.93 -13.95 -7.81
CA MET A 81 8.80 -12.87 -6.82
C MET A 81 7.61 -13.09 -5.89
N LYS A 82 6.49 -13.61 -6.41
CA LYS A 82 5.28 -13.95 -5.66
C LYS A 82 5.51 -15.11 -4.69
N SER A 83 6.33 -16.11 -5.04
CA SER A 83 6.70 -17.21 -4.14
C SER A 83 7.80 -16.83 -3.14
N GLY A 84 8.51 -15.73 -3.38
CA GLY A 84 9.65 -15.29 -2.57
C GLY A 84 10.97 -15.94 -2.94
N GLU A 85 11.03 -16.72 -4.03
CA GLU A 85 12.27 -17.27 -4.59
C GLU A 85 13.20 -16.16 -5.10
N THR A 86 12.63 -15.03 -5.52
CA THR A 86 13.37 -13.84 -5.98
C THR A 86 12.88 -12.59 -5.27
N LYS A 87 13.79 -11.72 -4.84
CA LYS A 87 13.43 -10.43 -4.24
C LYS A 87 12.76 -9.53 -5.26
N VAL A 88 11.80 -8.72 -4.81
CA VAL A 88 11.23 -7.66 -5.63
C VAL A 88 12.25 -6.54 -5.76
N PRO A 89 12.69 -6.15 -6.98
CA PRO A 89 13.65 -5.06 -7.12
C PRO A 89 12.98 -3.73 -6.72
N ILE A 90 13.54 -3.02 -5.74
CA ILE A 90 13.01 -1.73 -5.27
C ILE A 90 12.86 -0.73 -6.45
N SER A 91 13.82 -0.74 -7.37
CA SER A 91 13.79 0.11 -8.58
C SER A 91 12.63 -0.19 -9.54
N ARG A 92 12.00 -1.36 -9.44
CA ARG A 92 10.84 -1.77 -10.27
C ARG A 92 9.51 -1.61 -9.55
N ILE A 93 9.50 -1.30 -8.27
CA ILE A 93 8.27 -1.09 -7.49
C ILE A 93 7.39 -0.01 -8.14
N PRO A 94 7.87 1.17 -8.59
CA PRO A 94 7.00 2.16 -9.22
C PRO A 94 6.25 1.64 -10.45
N SER A 95 6.93 0.90 -11.33
CA SER A 95 6.32 0.30 -12.53
C SER A 95 5.34 -0.82 -12.18
N LEU A 96 5.67 -1.64 -11.18
CA LEU A 96 4.76 -2.65 -10.64
C LEU A 96 3.50 -2.02 -10.05
N SER A 97 3.67 -0.95 -9.27
CA SER A 97 2.58 -0.19 -8.65
C SER A 97 1.64 0.42 -9.69
N GLN A 98 2.18 0.97 -10.78
CA GLN A 98 1.38 1.45 -11.90
C GLN A 98 0.65 0.31 -12.62
N ALA A 99 1.33 -0.82 -12.86
CA ALA A 99 0.72 -1.97 -13.52
C ALA A 99 -0.42 -2.59 -12.70
N LEU A 100 -0.29 -2.61 -11.37
CA LEU A 100 -1.21 -3.20 -10.42
C LEU A 100 -2.22 -2.21 -9.81
N SER A 101 -2.10 -0.91 -10.13
CA SER A 101 -2.89 0.17 -9.53
C SER A 101 -2.84 0.19 -7.99
N VAL A 102 -1.63 -0.01 -7.42
CA VAL A 102 -1.38 0.05 -5.97
C VAL A 102 -0.49 1.22 -5.61
N ALA A 103 -0.61 1.74 -4.38
CA ALA A 103 0.19 2.87 -3.92
C ALA A 103 1.69 2.47 -3.82
N PRO A 104 2.61 3.16 -4.54
CA PRO A 104 4.03 2.81 -4.52
C PRO A 104 4.72 3.09 -3.18
N GLY A 105 4.25 4.09 -2.43
CA GLY A 105 4.87 4.50 -1.17
C GLY A 105 4.88 3.38 -0.13
N GLU A 106 3.74 2.72 0.09
CA GLU A 106 3.63 1.62 1.04
C GLU A 106 4.47 0.42 0.59
N PHE A 107 4.43 0.09 -0.70
CA PHE A 107 5.19 -1.03 -1.24
C PHE A 107 6.70 -0.81 -1.09
N ILE A 108 7.20 0.40 -1.37
CA ILE A 108 8.60 0.77 -1.14
C ILE A 108 8.94 0.74 0.35
N ASN A 109 8.05 1.20 1.23
CA ASN A 109 8.26 1.18 2.69
C ASN A 109 8.46 -0.25 3.20
N ILE A 110 7.57 -1.18 2.79
CA ILE A 110 7.66 -2.60 3.14
C ILE A 110 8.99 -3.18 2.63
N ALA A 111 9.34 -2.93 1.37
CA ALA A 111 10.57 -3.45 0.76
C ALA A 111 11.84 -2.90 1.42
N LEU A 112 11.88 -1.61 1.74
CA LEU A 112 13.01 -0.99 2.43
C LEU A 112 13.16 -1.56 3.84
N ARG A 113 12.07 -1.68 4.60
CA ARG A 113 12.09 -2.24 5.95
C ARG A 113 12.61 -3.68 5.97
N GLU A 114 12.24 -4.47 4.97
CA GLU A 114 12.68 -5.86 4.86
C GLU A 114 14.12 -6.00 4.37
N TYR A 115 14.50 -5.27 3.32
CA TYR A 115 15.79 -5.48 2.64
C TYR A 115 16.93 -4.64 3.23
N HIS A 116 16.62 -3.47 3.78
CA HIS A 116 17.57 -2.50 4.29
C HIS A 116 17.05 -1.83 5.57
N PRO A 117 16.92 -2.57 6.69
CA PRO A 117 16.33 -2.05 7.93
C PRO A 117 17.07 -0.83 8.48
N ASP A 118 18.41 -0.82 8.45
CA ASP A 118 19.21 0.31 8.94
C ASP A 118 18.95 1.60 8.11
N LEU A 119 18.85 1.45 6.78
CA LEU A 119 18.53 2.56 5.89
C LEU A 119 17.09 3.04 6.12
N HIS A 120 16.15 2.10 6.27
CA HIS A 120 14.76 2.39 6.54
C HIS A 120 14.59 3.15 7.86
N GLU A 121 15.33 2.79 8.90
CA GLU A 121 15.30 3.48 10.20
C GLU A 121 15.79 4.93 10.08
N VAL A 122 16.97 5.15 9.47
CA VAL A 122 17.51 6.50 9.26
C VAL A 122 16.56 7.34 8.40
N LEU A 123 16.05 6.78 7.31
CA LEU A 123 15.09 7.48 6.46
C LEU A 123 13.79 7.78 7.19
N SER A 124 13.29 6.86 8.02
CA SER A 124 12.07 7.08 8.80
C SER A 124 12.27 8.11 9.90
N ALA A 125 13.44 8.14 10.55
CA ALA A 125 13.76 9.11 11.59
C ALA A 125 13.90 10.55 11.06
N HIS A 126 14.42 10.71 9.83
CA HIS A 126 14.67 12.04 9.26
C HIS A 126 13.63 12.49 8.22
N TYR A 127 12.94 11.55 7.56
CA TYR A 127 11.96 11.82 6.50
C TYR A 127 10.59 11.15 6.76
N GLY A 128 10.47 10.23 7.72
CA GLY A 128 9.21 9.55 8.03
C GLY A 128 8.23 10.49 8.73
N ALA A 129 7.05 10.68 8.13
CA ALA A 129 5.95 11.57 8.55
C ALA A 129 6.39 12.82 9.32
N GLY A 130 7.46 13.48 8.85
CA GLY A 130 7.88 14.82 9.27
C GLY A 130 6.92 15.91 8.79
N LEU A 131 5.66 15.55 8.57
CA LEU A 131 4.59 16.46 8.26
C LEU A 131 3.86 16.74 9.57
N SER A 132 3.97 17.98 10.00
CA SER A 132 3.08 18.56 10.99
C SER A 132 1.62 18.32 10.59
N LEU A 133 0.71 18.39 11.56
CA LEU A 133 -0.73 18.26 11.30
C LEU A 133 -1.18 19.23 10.19
N SER A 134 -0.63 20.44 10.15
CA SER A 134 -0.90 21.46 9.15
C SER A 134 -0.52 21.02 7.74
N GLU A 135 0.64 20.39 7.56
CA GLU A 135 1.09 19.92 6.25
C GLU A 135 0.27 18.72 5.76
N LYS A 136 -0.19 17.85 6.67
CA LYS A 136 -1.12 16.76 6.33
C LYS A 136 -2.47 17.30 5.87
N ILE A 137 -3.01 18.29 6.58
CA ILE A 137 -4.25 18.97 6.18
C ILE A 137 -4.09 19.63 4.80
N LEU A 138 -2.95 20.27 4.52
CA LEU A 138 -2.70 20.88 3.21
C LEU A 138 -2.69 19.85 2.08
N LEU A 139 -2.12 18.67 2.30
CA LEU A 139 -2.13 17.59 1.31
C LEU A 139 -3.53 17.00 1.11
N GLU A 140 -4.30 16.83 2.19
CA GLU A 140 -5.68 16.36 2.13
C GLU A 140 -6.59 17.35 1.40
N VAL A 141 -6.45 18.65 1.69
CA VAL A 141 -7.15 19.72 0.97
C VAL A 141 -6.74 19.76 -0.51
N HIS A 142 -5.46 19.57 -0.82
CA HIS A 142 -4.99 19.53 -2.19
C HIS A 142 -5.59 18.33 -2.95
N ASP A 143 -5.62 17.14 -2.35
CA ASP A 143 -6.15 15.93 -2.99
C ASP A 143 -7.65 16.09 -3.28
N GLU A 144 -8.42 16.57 -2.30
CA GLU A 144 -9.85 16.89 -2.46
C GLU A 144 -10.07 17.99 -3.54
N ALA A 145 -9.24 19.03 -3.56
CA ALA A 145 -9.34 20.10 -4.56
C ALA A 145 -9.07 19.62 -6.00
N GLN A 146 -8.29 18.55 -6.18
CA GLN A 146 -8.06 17.96 -7.51
C GLN A 146 -9.17 17.00 -7.93
N LEU A 147 -9.97 16.49 -7.00
CA LEU A 147 -11.15 15.67 -7.28
C LEU A 147 -12.38 16.50 -7.64
N VAL A 148 -12.45 17.75 -7.20
CA VAL A 148 -13.50 18.69 -7.58
C VAL A 148 -13.14 19.34 -8.93
N ALA A 149 -14.03 19.21 -9.92
CA ALA A 149 -13.88 19.85 -11.23
C ALA A 149 -13.53 21.34 -11.06
N PRO A 150 -12.70 21.93 -11.96
CA PRO A 150 -12.23 23.31 -11.82
C PRO A 150 -13.42 24.24 -11.64
N PHE A 151 -13.57 24.76 -10.41
CA PHE A 151 -14.63 25.69 -10.09
C PHE A 151 -14.17 27.08 -10.52
N VAL A 152 -14.99 27.74 -11.33
CA VAL A 152 -14.77 29.14 -11.66
C VAL A 152 -15.22 29.94 -10.44
N LEU A 153 -14.29 30.55 -9.68
CA LEU A 153 -14.69 31.54 -8.68
C LEU A 153 -15.36 32.69 -9.41
N GLU A 154 -16.63 32.94 -9.08
CA GLU A 154 -17.30 34.18 -9.47
C GLU A 154 -16.55 35.35 -8.81
N ALA A 155 -16.36 36.45 -9.54
CA ALA A 155 -15.47 37.55 -9.13
C ALA A 155 -15.76 38.07 -7.71
N GLY A 156 -17.03 38.10 -7.29
CA GLY A 156 -17.42 38.52 -5.94
C GLY A 156 -16.96 37.59 -4.81
N LEU A 157 -16.75 36.30 -5.06
CA LEU A 157 -16.25 35.35 -4.07
C LEU A 157 -14.73 35.49 -3.87
N CYS A 158 -13.99 35.83 -4.92
CA CYS A 158 -12.57 36.17 -4.81
C CYS A 158 -12.34 37.36 -3.88
N ASP A 159 -13.12 38.42 -4.05
CA ASP A 159 -12.99 39.64 -3.26
C ASP A 159 -13.28 39.38 -1.78
N LEU A 160 -14.32 38.59 -1.48
CA LEU A 160 -14.67 38.17 -0.11
C LEU A 160 -13.61 37.26 0.54
N LEU A 161 -13.01 36.35 -0.23
CA LEU A 161 -11.92 35.52 0.27
C LEU A 161 -10.67 36.36 0.56
N LEU A 162 -10.32 37.29 -0.33
CA LEU A 162 -9.21 38.21 -0.12
C LEU A 162 -9.42 39.09 1.12
N GLU A 163 -10.62 39.64 1.31
CA GLU A 163 -10.98 40.38 2.52
C GLU A 163 -10.79 39.52 3.79
N LEU A 164 -11.25 38.27 3.76
CA LEU A 164 -11.13 37.34 4.89
C LEU A 164 -9.67 36.95 5.20
N PHE A 165 -8.86 36.71 4.18
CA PHE A 165 -7.42 36.44 4.34
C PHE A 165 -6.65 37.66 4.84
N VAL A 166 -6.97 38.86 4.36
CA VAL A 166 -6.36 40.12 4.86
C VAL A 166 -6.78 40.40 6.30
N PHE A 167 -8.05 40.17 6.62
CA PHE A 167 -8.57 40.37 7.98
C PHE A 167 -7.94 39.39 8.98
N SER A 168 -7.85 38.11 8.63
CA SER A 168 -7.18 37.11 9.47
C SER A 168 -5.69 37.38 9.65
N GLY A 169 -4.98 37.83 8.60
CA GLY A 169 -3.58 38.24 8.70
C GLY A 169 -3.35 39.45 9.61
N ARG A 170 -4.29 40.41 9.63
CA ARG A 170 -4.27 41.54 10.57
C ARG A 170 -4.54 41.12 12.01
N LEU A 171 -5.47 40.19 12.21
CA LEU A 171 -5.81 39.68 13.55
C LEU A 171 -4.61 38.97 14.22
N GLN A 172 -3.78 38.27 13.45
CA GLN A 172 -2.57 37.62 13.98
C GLN A 172 -1.45 38.61 14.35
N ALA A 173 -1.42 39.81 13.75
CA ALA A 173 -0.43 40.85 14.05
C ALA A 173 -0.76 41.69 15.31
N GLU A 174 -2.00 41.65 15.80
CA GLU A 174 -2.41 42.33 17.04
C GLU A 174 -2.33 41.43 18.29
N ILE A 175 -2.17 40.11 18.11
CA ILE A 175 -2.15 39.11 19.20
C ILE A 175 -0.73 38.55 19.45
N GLY A 176 0.27 38.97 18.67
CA GLY A 176 1.70 38.65 18.86
C GLY A 176 2.51 39.85 19.32
#